data_AF-A0A1Z8AEX2-F1
#
_entry.id   AF-A0A1Z8AEX2-F1
#
_cell.length_a   1.000
_cell.length_b   1.000
_cell.length_c   1.000
_cell.angle_alpha   90.00
_cell.angle_beta   90.00
_cell.angle_gamma   90.00
#
_symmetry.space_group_name_H-M   'P 1'
#
loop_
_entity.id
_entity.type
_entity.pdbx_description
1 polymer ?
#
loop_
_entity_poly.entity_id
_entity_poly.type
_entity_poly.pdbx_seq_one_letter_code
_entity_poly.pdbx_strand_id
1 'polypeptide(L)' 'MIINSPRLRLRTWQVTDRDAFAGMQGHPEVMHDYGGILSRSESYDKLDRYIVTYEQHGYCRWAIENLDGLFLG' A
#
# COMPACT_ATOMS: atom_id res chain seq x y z
N MET A 1 9.40 -3.51 -9.52
CA MET A 1 8.71 -3.43 -10.83
C MET A 1 7.77 -2.24 -10.82
N ILE A 2 7.55 -1.59 -11.98
CA ILE A 2 6.59 -0.48 -12.13
C ILE A 2 5.71 -0.74 -13.36
N ILE A 3 4.40 -0.58 -13.19
CA ILE A 3 3.40 -0.62 -14.26
C ILE A 3 2.87 0.80 -14.44
N ASN A 4 2.96 1.33 -15.66
CA ASN A 4 2.50 2.68 -15.98
C ASN A 4 1.14 2.63 -16.70
N SER A 5 0.29 3.58 -16.37
CA SER A 5 -0.93 3.90 -17.10
C SER A 5 -0.92 5.39 -17.48
N PRO A 6 -1.88 5.89 -18.27
CA PRO A 6 -1.93 7.31 -18.62
C PRO A 6 -2.05 8.26 -17.42
N ARG A 7 -2.47 7.78 -16.24
CA ARG A 7 -2.73 8.62 -15.06
C ARG A 7 -2.01 8.18 -13.79
N LEU A 8 -1.56 6.94 -13.72
CA LEU A 8 -1.08 6.30 -12.49
C LEU A 8 0.19 5.50 -12.72
N ARG A 9 0.99 5.39 -11.67
CA ARG A 9 2.09 4.43 -11.52
C ARG A 9 1.72 3.42 -10.45
N LEU A 10 1.81 2.14 -10.78
CA LEU A 10 1.68 1.05 -9.81
C LEU A 10 3.07 0.48 -9.59
N ARG A 11 3.54 0.48 -8.34
CA ARG A 11 4.86 -0.02 -7.98
C ARG A 11 4.80 -0.99 -6.81
N THR A 12 5.85 -1.79 -6.69
CA THR A 12 6.03 -2.66 -5.52
C THR A 12 6.12 -1.81 -4.25
N TRP A 13 5.56 -2.34 -3.16
CA TRP A 13 5.72 -1.77 -1.83
C TRP A 13 7.18 -1.76 -1.39
N GLN A 14 7.52 -0.78 -0.56
CA GLN A 14 8.83 -0.61 0.07
C GLN A 14 8.64 -0.33 1.56
N VAL A 15 9.67 -0.60 2.35
CA VAL A 15 9.65 -0.35 3.81
C VAL A 15 9.35 1.13 4.13
N THR A 16 9.77 2.06 3.26
CA THR A 16 9.50 3.49 3.40
C THR A 16 8.02 3.87 3.24
N ASP A 17 7.18 2.99 2.69
CA ASP A 17 5.75 3.24 2.51
C ASP A 17 4.92 2.97 3.77
N ARG A 18 5.53 2.36 4.80
CA ARG A 18 4.86 1.91 6.02
C ARG A 18 4.01 3.00 6.65
N ASP A 19 4.53 4.22 6.77
CA ASP A 19 3.81 5.33 7.41
C ASP A 19 2.63 5.83 6.58
N ALA A 20 2.79 5.94 5.26
CA ALA A 20 1.71 6.34 4.36
C ALA A 20 0.59 5.27 4.35
N PHE A 21 0.97 4.00 4.28
CA PHE A 21 0.04 2.88 4.33
C PHE A 21 -0.69 2.80 5.67
N ALA A 22 0.01 2.97 6.79
CA ALA A 22 -0.60 3.01 8.12
C ALA A 22 -1.53 4.22 8.31
N GLY A 23 -1.19 5.38 7.72
CA GLY A 23 -2.10 6.53 7.69
C GLY A 23 -3.41 6.20 6.98
N MET A 24 -3.34 5.51 5.84
CA MET A 24 -4.52 5.04 5.10
C MET A 24 -5.31 3.99 5.88
N GLN A 25 -4.65 2.95 6.42
CA GLN A 25 -5.29 1.89 7.21
C GLN A 25 -5.80 2.39 8.58
N GLY A 26 -5.34 3.54 9.05
CA GLY A 26 -5.81 4.20 10.26
C GLY A 26 -6.99 5.16 10.01
N HIS A 27 -7.36 5.41 8.74
CA HIS A 27 -8.38 6.39 8.40
C HIS A 27 -9.80 5.77 8.46
N PRO A 28 -10.72 6.30 9.30
CA PRO A 28 -12.04 5.69 9.50
C PRO A 28 -12.88 5.54 8.23
N GLU A 29 -12.82 6.53 7.33
CA GLU A 29 -13.56 6.48 6.06
C GLU A 29 -13.00 5.41 5.10
N VAL A 30 -11.68 5.25 5.05
CA VAL A 30 -11.04 4.25 4.19
C VAL A 30 -11.35 2.83 4.68
N MET A 31 -11.48 2.67 6.00
CA MET A 31 -11.65 1.39 6.66
C MET A 31 -13.09 1.08 7.05
N HIS A 32 -14.04 1.92 6.62
CA HIS A 32 -15.46 1.83 6.98
C HIS A 32 -16.03 0.42 6.75
N ASP A 33 -15.73 -0.18 5.61
CA ASP A 33 -16.23 -1.51 5.23
C ASP A 33 -15.29 -2.66 5.63
N TYR A 34 -14.12 -2.34 6.20
CA TYR A 34 -13.08 -3.31 6.53
C TYR A 34 -13.25 -3.91 7.94
N GLY A 35 -14.21 -3.42 8.73
CA GLY A 35 -14.45 -3.85 10.10
C GLY A 35 -13.70 -3.05 11.17
N GLY A 36 -13.15 -1.88 10.80
CA GLY A 36 -12.47 -0.97 11.71
C GLY A 36 -11.06 -0.57 11.23
N ILE A 37 -10.54 0.50 11.81
CA ILE A 37 -9.18 0.97 11.55
C ILE A 37 -8.14 -0.03 12.08
N LEU A 38 -6.96 -0.06 11.45
CA LEU A 38 -5.82 -0.81 11.97
C LEU A 38 -4.90 0.11 12.76
N SER A 39 -4.25 -0.45 13.78
CA SER A 39 -3.10 0.19 14.41
C SER A 39 -1.91 0.28 13.43
N ARG A 40 -0.91 1.10 13.79
CA ARG A 40 0.33 1.21 13.00
C ARG A 40 1.05 -0.13 12.87
N SER A 41 1.19 -0.89 13.96
CA SER A 41 1.85 -2.21 13.94
C SER A 41 1.11 -3.19 13.04
N GLU A 42 -0.22 -3.29 13.16
CA GLU A 42 -1.02 -4.18 12.29
C GLU A 42 -0.91 -3.80 10.81
N SER A 43 -0.83 -2.50 10.52
CA SER A 43 -0.65 -1.97 9.17
C SER A 43 0.73 -2.31 8.62
N TYR A 44 1.79 -2.23 9.44
CA TYR A 44 3.14 -2.60 9.04
C TYR A 44 3.25 -4.10 8.76
N ASP A 45 2.71 -4.94 9.64
CA ASP A 45 2.68 -6.40 9.46
C ASP A 45 1.91 -6.80 8.18
N LYS A 46 0.85 -6.05 7.84
CA LYS A 46 0.11 -6.23 6.60
C LYS A 46 0.92 -5.84 5.36
N LEU A 47 1.65 -4.72 5.40
CA LEU A 47 2.50 -4.28 4.30
C LEU A 47 3.69 -5.22 4.08
N ASP A 48 4.33 -5.67 5.16
CA ASP A 48 5.44 -6.63 5.10
C ASP A 48 5.02 -7.93 4.43
N ARG A 49 3.79 -8.41 4.70
CA ARG A 49 3.22 -9.55 3.97
C ARG A 49 3.12 -9.29 2.47
N TYR A 50 2.78 -8.09 2.01
CA TYR A 50 2.75 -7.77 0.58
C TYR A 50 4.14 -7.75 -0.05
N ILE A 51 5.14 -7.22 0.64
CA ILE A 51 6.53 -7.24 0.18
C ILE A 51 7.00 -8.68 -0.01
N VAL A 52 6.85 -9.52 1.02
CA VAL A 52 7.24 -10.94 0.95
C VAL A 52 6.47 -11.70 -0.13
N THR A 53 5.16 -11.45 -0.26
CA THR A 53 4.32 -12.09 -1.30
C THR A 53 4.83 -11.75 -2.70
N TYR A 54 5.24 -10.49 -2.92
CA TYR A 54 5.81 -10.10 -4.21
C TYR A 54 7.13 -10.81 -4.51
N GLU A 55 8.03 -10.92 -3.52
CA GLU A 55 9.30 -11.63 -3.68
C GLU A 55 9.09 -13.11 -4.04
N GLN A 56 8.06 -13.74 -3.48
CA GLN A 56 7.76 -15.15 -3.69
C GLN A 56 7.01 -15.44 -5.00
N HIS A 57 6.07 -14.57 -5.38
CA HIS A 57 5.12 -14.86 -6.46
C HIS A 57 5.22 -13.93 -7.67
N GLY A 58 5.95 -12.82 -7.55
CA GLY A 58 6.06 -11.79 -8.60
C GLY A 58 4.84 -10.88 -8.72
N TYR A 59 3.83 -11.00 -7.84
CA TYR A 59 2.65 -10.13 -7.78
C TYR A 59 2.11 -9.98 -6.36
N CYS A 60 1.52 -8.82 -6.06
CA CYS A 60 0.83 -8.51 -4.80
C CYS A 60 -0.18 -7.36 -5.02
N ARG A 61 -0.77 -6.81 -3.94
CA ARG A 61 -1.42 -5.49 -4.03
C ARG A 61 -0.35 -4.43 -4.30
N TRP A 62 -0.64 -3.42 -5.11
CA TRP A 62 0.35 -2.42 -5.52
C TRP A 62 0.22 -1.14 -4.70
N ALA A 63 1.34 -0.44 -4.50
CA ALA A 63 1.33 0.96 -4.13
C ALA A 63 1.01 1.79 -5.37
N ILE A 64 -0.01 2.62 -5.29
CA ILE A 64 -0.49 3.47 -6.38
C ILE A 64 -0.02 4.89 -6.12
N GLU A 65 0.61 5.48 -7.14
CA GLU A 65 1.02 6.88 -7.14
C GLU A 65 0.42 7.61 -8.34
N ASN A 66 0.25 8.92 -8.21
CA ASN A 66 0.08 9.78 -9.38
C ASN A 66 1.40 9.90 -10.17
N LEU A 67 1.39 10.61 -11.30
CA LEU A 67 2.57 10.75 -12.14
C LEU A 67 3.72 11.55 -11.48
N ASP A 68 3.41 12.34 -10.45
CA ASP A 68 4.36 13.13 -9.67
C ASP A 68 4.94 12.37 -8.46
N GLY A 69 4.51 11.13 -8.23
CA GLY A 69 4.98 10.28 -7.11
C GLY A 69 4.23 10.48 -5.80
N LEU A 70 3.10 11.19 -5.79
CA LEU A 70 2.22 11.27 -4.63
C LEU A 70 1.50 9.92 -4.45
N PHE A 71 1.64 9.32 -3.28
CA PHE A 71 0.93 8.11 -2.88
C PHE A 71 -0.59 8.33 -2.80
N LEU A 72 -1.36 7.42 -3.39
CA LEU A 72 -2.82 7.46 -3.50
C LEU A 72 -3.51 6.25 -2.85
N GLY A 73 -2.81 5.13 -2.62
CA GLY A 73 -3.37 3.93 -2.00
C GLY A 73 -2.65 2.64 -2.34
#